data_AF-A0A7Y3BWF9-F1
#
_entry.id   AF-A0A7Y3BWF9-F1
#
_cell.length_a   1.000
_cell.length_b   1.000
_cell.length_c   1.000
_cell.angle_alpha   90.00
_cell.angle_beta   90.00
_cell.angle_gamma   90.00
#
_symmetry.space_group_name_H-M   'P 1'
#
loop_
_entity.id
_entity.type
_entity.pdbx_description
1 polymer ?
#
loop_
_entity_poly.entity_id
_entity_poly.type
_entity_poly.pdbx_seq_one_letter_code
_entity_poly.pdbx_strand_id
1 'polypeptide(L)'
;MVAENTTPGLVCGHHHLYSVLARGMPPPPMVPTTFQSILEQIWWRLDSALDLEMLEWSARLGALEALESGTTAIVDHHESPNAIEGSLDVIARACADVGVRVLTAYGVTDRNGPEGAKQGL
;
A
#
# COMPACT_ATOMS: atom_id res chain seq x y z
N MET A 1 28.06 10.49 -15.58
CA MET A 1 28.73 9.37 -14.88
C MET A 1 28.44 9.51 -13.40
N VAL A 2 28.04 8.43 -12.75
CA VAL A 2 27.75 8.40 -11.30
C VAL A 2 29.11 8.43 -10.57
N ALA A 3 29.27 9.27 -9.56
CA ALA A 3 30.52 9.38 -8.80
C ALA A 3 30.82 8.08 -8.04
N GLU A 4 32.10 7.86 -7.68
CA GLU A 4 32.63 6.58 -7.13
C GLU A 4 31.89 6.06 -5.89
N ASN A 5 31.20 6.94 -5.14
CA ASN A 5 30.41 6.62 -3.94
C ASN A 5 28.91 6.94 -4.10
N THR A 6 28.39 6.91 -5.33
CA THR A 6 26.96 7.10 -5.59
C THR A 6 26.40 5.89 -6.31
N THR A 7 25.17 5.53 -5.99
CA THR A 7 24.43 4.44 -6.65
C THR A 7 23.15 5.00 -7.26
N PRO A 8 22.57 4.33 -8.27
CA PRO A 8 21.17 4.56 -8.62
C PRO A 8 20.26 4.32 -7.41
N GLY A 9 19.13 5.02 -7.35
CA GLY A 9 18.11 4.76 -6.35
C GLY A 9 17.46 3.39 -6.58
N LEU A 10 17.12 2.70 -5.49
CA LEU A 10 16.47 1.39 -5.54
C LEU A 10 15.03 1.51 -6.07
N VAL A 11 14.53 0.40 -6.61
CA VAL A 11 13.13 0.24 -7.04
C VAL A 11 12.51 -0.89 -6.21
N CYS A 12 11.48 -0.56 -5.44
CA CYS A 12 10.65 -1.55 -4.76
C CYS A 12 9.63 -2.08 -5.76
N GLY A 13 9.86 -3.30 -6.26
CA GLY A 13 9.01 -3.92 -7.29
C GLY A 13 7.64 -4.39 -6.80
N HIS A 14 7.39 -4.37 -5.48
CA HIS A 14 6.11 -4.75 -4.88
C HIS A 14 6.01 -4.18 -3.46
N HIS A 15 5.00 -3.36 -3.19
CA HIS A 15 4.70 -2.84 -1.87
C HIS A 15 3.19 -2.80 -1.62
N HIS A 16 2.79 -2.73 -0.35
CA HIS A 16 1.41 -2.45 0.08
C HIS A 16 1.45 -1.23 1.01
N LEU A 17 1.47 -0.02 0.44
CA LEU A 17 1.60 1.24 1.18
C LEU A 17 0.47 1.44 2.19
N TYR A 18 -0.75 1.01 1.85
CA TYR A 18 -1.91 1.13 2.73
C TYR A 18 -1.73 0.49 4.12
N SER A 19 -0.81 -0.48 4.24
CA SER A 19 -0.58 -1.25 5.47
C SER A 19 0.43 -0.63 6.42
N VAL A 20 1.12 0.45 6.03
CA VAL A 20 2.28 0.96 6.77
C VAL A 20 1.94 1.40 8.20
N LEU A 21 0.76 1.98 8.41
CA LEU A 21 0.27 2.37 9.74
C LEU A 21 -0.24 1.19 10.60
N ALA A 22 -0.40 -0.01 10.02
CA ALA A 22 -0.84 -1.19 10.76
C ALA A 22 0.29 -1.83 11.60
N ARG A 23 1.55 -1.41 11.39
CA ARG A 23 2.71 -1.91 12.15
C ARG A 23 2.54 -1.58 13.63
N GLY A 24 2.58 -2.59 14.48
CA GLY A 24 2.37 -2.45 15.93
C GLY A 24 0.91 -2.62 16.38
N MET A 25 -0.03 -2.92 15.47
CA MET A 25 -1.38 -3.31 15.85
C MET A 25 -1.39 -4.58 16.73
N PRO A 26 -2.41 -4.75 17.61
CA PRO A 26 -2.58 -5.98 18.37
C PRO A 26 -2.66 -7.22 17.48
N PRO A 27 -2.19 -8.39 17.97
CA PRO A 27 -2.27 -9.62 17.21
C PRO A 27 -3.74 -10.03 16.96
N PRO A 28 -4.01 -10.79 15.90
CA PRO A 28 -5.34 -11.35 15.67
C PRO A 28 -5.74 -12.33 16.79
N PRO A 29 -7.04 -12.66 16.94
CA PRO A 29 -7.53 -13.55 17.98
C PRO A 29 -6.88 -14.95 17.99
N MET A 30 -6.41 -15.41 16.83
CA MET A 30 -5.69 -16.68 16.66
C MET A 30 -4.46 -16.46 15.80
N VAL A 31 -3.35 -17.12 16.14
CA VAL A 31 -2.13 -17.10 15.32
C VAL A 31 -2.44 -17.73 13.95
N PRO A 32 -2.33 -16.97 12.85
CA PRO A 32 -2.54 -17.52 11.52
C PRO A 32 -1.44 -18.55 11.17
N THR A 33 -1.82 -19.68 10.58
CA THR A 33 -0.89 -20.75 10.17
C THR A 33 -0.89 -21.01 8.66
N THR A 34 -1.80 -20.38 7.93
CA THR A 34 -1.92 -20.45 6.48
C THR A 34 -2.03 -19.05 5.89
N PHE A 35 -1.68 -18.89 4.62
CA PHE A 35 -1.86 -17.62 3.92
C PHE A 35 -3.31 -17.13 3.97
N GLN A 36 -4.27 -18.03 3.71
CA GLN A 36 -5.69 -17.73 3.82
C GLN A 36 -6.08 -17.21 5.21
N SER A 37 -5.57 -17.86 6.27
CA SER A 37 -5.87 -17.43 7.64
C SER A 37 -5.25 -16.06 8.00
N ILE A 38 -4.16 -15.66 7.34
CA ILE A 38 -3.58 -14.31 7.49
C ILE A 38 -4.47 -13.29 6.80
N LEU A 39 -4.93 -13.59 5.59
CA LEU A 39 -5.84 -12.73 4.83
C LEU A 39 -7.13 -12.45 5.62
N GLU A 40 -7.83 -13.50 6.06
CA GLU A 40 -9.12 -13.41 6.75
C GLU A 40 -9.05 -12.69 8.11
N GLN A 41 -7.94 -12.90 8.84
CA GLN A 41 -7.82 -12.40 10.20
C GLN A 41 -7.19 -11.02 10.30
N ILE A 42 -6.39 -10.63 9.30
CA ILE A 42 -5.63 -9.37 9.31
C ILE A 42 -6.00 -8.54 8.09
N TRP A 43 -5.58 -8.97 6.89
CA TRP A 43 -5.56 -8.10 5.72
C TRP A 43 -6.95 -7.67 5.25
N TRP A 44 -7.91 -8.59 5.18
CA TRP A 44 -9.29 -8.29 4.77
C TRP A 44 -10.04 -7.43 5.78
N ARG A 45 -9.62 -7.45 7.05
CA ARG A 45 -10.19 -6.57 8.07
C ARG A 45 -9.58 -5.19 7.97
N LEU A 46 -8.27 -5.12 7.75
CA LEU A 46 -7.55 -3.88 7.58
C LEU A 46 -8.02 -3.14 6.32
N ASP A 47 -8.02 -3.79 5.15
CA ASP A 47 -8.38 -3.15 3.88
C ASP A 47 -9.78 -2.56 3.90
N SER A 48 -10.73 -3.25 4.56
CA SER A 48 -12.11 -2.82 4.69
C SER A 48 -12.28 -1.69 5.72
N ALA A 49 -11.29 -1.47 6.59
CA ALA A 49 -11.31 -0.37 7.55
C ALA A 49 -10.70 0.93 7.00
N LEU A 50 -10.07 0.90 5.83
CA LEU A 50 -9.38 2.05 5.26
C LEU A 50 -10.36 3.10 4.73
N ASP A 51 -10.06 4.36 5.01
CA ASP A 51 -10.58 5.53 4.33
C ASP A 51 -9.45 6.30 3.62
N LEU A 52 -9.81 7.31 2.82
CA LEU A 52 -8.84 8.08 2.05
C LEU A 52 -7.80 8.82 2.92
N GLU A 53 -8.15 9.24 4.13
CA GLU A 53 -7.20 9.92 5.03
C GLU A 53 -6.15 8.93 5.55
N MET A 54 -6.58 7.72 5.95
CA MET A 54 -5.67 6.66 6.34
C MET A 54 -4.73 6.27 5.19
N LEU A 55 -5.23 6.21 3.94
CA LEU A 55 -4.40 5.95 2.76
C LEU A 55 -3.33 7.02 2.58
N GLU A 56 -3.71 8.30 2.68
CA GLU A 56 -2.79 9.44 2.52
C GLU A 56 -1.63 9.34 3.51
N TRP A 57 -1.93 9.13 4.80
CA TRP A 57 -0.90 9.07 5.83
C TRP A 57 -0.05 7.79 5.78
N SER A 58 -0.66 6.64 5.47
CA SER A 58 0.06 5.40 5.24
C SER A 58 1.04 5.53 4.06
N ALA A 59 0.60 6.12 2.94
CA ALA A 59 1.44 6.33 1.77
C ALA A 59 2.58 7.34 2.02
N ARG A 60 2.32 8.45 2.75
CA ARG A 60 3.37 9.40 3.13
C ARG A 60 4.44 8.77 4.00
N LEU A 61 4.04 8.01 5.02
CA LEU A 61 4.99 7.34 5.91
C LEU A 61 5.82 6.30 5.15
N GLY A 62 5.17 5.47 4.32
CA GLY A 62 5.87 4.47 3.51
C GLY A 62 6.84 5.08 2.50
N ALA A 63 6.45 6.19 1.86
CA ALA A 63 7.30 6.93 0.94
C ALA A 63 8.52 7.56 1.65
N LEU A 64 8.34 8.10 2.86
CA LEU A 64 9.44 8.67 3.63
C LEU A 64 10.47 7.61 3.99
N GLU A 65 10.02 6.49 4.55
CA GLU A 65 10.89 5.36 4.91
C GLU A 65 11.59 4.75 3.69
N ALA A 66 10.91 4.73 2.54
CA ALA A 66 11.51 4.32 1.27
C ALA A 66 12.67 5.24 0.87
N LEU A 67 12.50 6.57 0.94
CA LEU A 67 13.60 7.50 0.62
C LEU A 67 14.76 7.38 1.60
N GLU A 68 14.47 7.29 2.90
CA GLU A 68 15.50 7.14 3.93
C GLU A 68 16.32 5.86 3.74
N SER A 69 15.75 4.84 3.11
CA SER A 69 16.42 3.59 2.74
C SER A 69 17.01 3.57 1.32
N GLY A 70 16.98 4.69 0.59
CA GLY A 70 17.55 4.81 -0.76
C GLY A 70 16.64 4.28 -1.88
N THR A 71 15.38 3.97 -1.59
CA THR A 71 14.36 3.59 -2.57
C THR A 71 13.70 4.83 -3.16
N THR A 72 13.75 4.97 -4.48
CA THR A 72 13.25 6.16 -5.19
C THR A 72 12.06 5.88 -6.10
N ALA A 73 11.68 4.60 -6.25
CA ALA A 73 10.48 4.19 -6.97
C ALA A 73 9.81 2.98 -6.30
N ILE A 74 8.47 2.96 -6.29
CA ILE A 74 7.64 1.91 -5.68
C ILE A 74 6.57 1.45 -6.68
N VAL A 75 6.34 0.14 -6.75
CA VAL A 75 5.14 -0.45 -7.36
C VAL A 75 4.18 -0.82 -6.23
N ASP A 76 3.13 -0.02 -6.05
CA ASP A 76 2.17 -0.17 -4.96
C ASP A 76 0.97 -0.99 -5.40
N HIS A 77 0.66 -2.04 -4.63
CA HIS A 77 -0.50 -2.89 -4.79
C HIS A 77 -1.52 -2.54 -3.71
N HIS A 78 -2.58 -1.86 -4.11
CA HIS A 78 -3.51 -1.24 -3.21
C HIS A 78 -4.83 -2.03 -3.09
N GLU A 79 -5.32 -2.23 -1.87
CA GLU A 79 -6.66 -2.76 -1.60
C GLU A 79 -7.37 -1.86 -0.56
N SER A 80 -8.55 -1.33 -0.90
CA SER A 80 -9.41 -0.55 0.00
C SER A 80 -10.88 -0.64 -0.46
N PRO A 81 -11.55 -1.78 -0.27
CA PRO A 81 -12.88 -2.00 -0.85
C PRO A 81 -13.97 -1.00 -0.40
N ASN A 82 -13.78 -0.33 0.74
CA ASN A 82 -14.69 0.72 1.23
C ASN A 82 -14.27 2.15 0.83
N ALA A 83 -13.18 2.29 0.07
CA ALA A 83 -12.63 3.54 -0.43
C ALA A 83 -11.95 3.32 -1.79
N ILE A 84 -12.67 2.81 -2.78
CA ILE A 84 -12.11 2.49 -4.11
C ILE A 84 -11.83 3.78 -4.89
N GLU A 85 -12.86 4.60 -5.06
CA GLU A 85 -12.78 5.85 -5.84
C GLU A 85 -11.79 6.83 -5.20
N GLY A 86 -10.85 7.34 -5.99
CA GLY A 86 -9.83 8.30 -5.55
C GLY A 86 -8.65 7.71 -4.76
N SER A 87 -8.68 6.41 -4.41
CA SER A 87 -7.61 5.78 -3.62
C SER A 87 -6.23 5.88 -4.28
N LEU A 88 -6.13 5.50 -5.56
CA LEU A 88 -4.87 5.54 -6.30
C LEU A 88 -4.34 6.97 -6.43
N ASP A 89 -5.20 7.95 -6.65
CA ASP A 89 -4.81 9.36 -6.76
C ASP A 89 -4.28 9.90 -5.43
N VAL A 90 -4.94 9.55 -4.31
CA VAL A 90 -4.49 9.92 -2.97
C VAL A 90 -3.11 9.35 -2.67
N ILE A 91 -2.88 8.07 -2.97
CA ILE A 91 -1.57 7.42 -2.80
C ILE A 91 -0.52 8.07 -3.69
N ALA A 92 -0.83 8.28 -4.98
CA ALA A 92 0.08 8.90 -5.94
C ALA A 92 0.49 10.31 -5.48
N ARG A 93 -0.46 11.12 -5.03
CA ARG A 93 -0.21 12.47 -4.49
C ARG A 93 0.63 12.41 -3.22
N ALA A 94 0.31 11.52 -2.28
CA ALA A 94 1.07 11.35 -1.04
C ALA A 94 2.54 10.98 -1.31
N CYS A 95 2.81 10.08 -2.25
CA CYS A 95 4.18 9.75 -2.67
C CYS A 95 4.87 10.93 -3.36
N ALA A 96 4.15 11.68 -4.19
CA ALA A 96 4.67 12.85 -4.88
C ALA A 96 5.06 13.99 -3.92
N ASP A 97 4.25 14.23 -2.86
CA ASP A 97 4.55 15.20 -1.80
C ASP A 97 5.89 14.91 -1.12
N VAL A 98 6.23 13.62 -0.94
CA VAL A 98 7.48 13.17 -0.33
C VAL A 98 8.64 13.12 -1.33
N GLY A 99 8.35 12.91 -2.62
CA GLY A 99 9.34 12.85 -3.70
C GLY A 99 9.68 11.43 -4.19
N VAL A 100 8.85 10.44 -3.87
CA VAL A 100 8.99 9.05 -4.37
C VAL A 100 8.16 8.86 -5.63
N ARG A 101 8.75 8.25 -6.67
CA ARG A 101 7.98 7.82 -7.84
C ARG A 101 7.14 6.60 -7.48
N VAL A 102 5.88 6.56 -7.90
CA VAL A 102 5.02 5.41 -7.64
C VAL A 102 4.28 4.98 -8.89
N LEU A 103 4.14 3.67 -9.05
CA LEU A 103 3.17 3.03 -9.94
C LEU A 103 2.11 2.40 -9.06
N THR A 104 0.91 2.97 -9.06
CA THR A 104 -0.22 2.49 -8.26
C THR A 104 -1.04 1.47 -9.06
N ALA A 105 -1.34 0.33 -8.45
CA ALA A 105 -2.21 -0.71 -9.00
C ALA A 105 -3.30 -1.05 -7.98
N TYR A 106 -4.54 -1.22 -8.45
CA TYR A 106 -5.64 -1.65 -7.59
C TYR A 106 -5.81 -3.18 -7.63
N GLY A 107 -5.95 -3.80 -6.46
CA GLY A 107 -6.20 -5.23 -6.31
C GLY A 107 -7.67 -5.57 -6.60
N VAL A 108 -7.94 -6.03 -7.82
CA VAL A 108 -9.30 -6.40 -8.24
C VAL A 108 -9.67 -7.79 -7.72
N THR A 109 -10.82 -7.88 -7.04
CA THR A 109 -11.38 -9.12 -6.50
C THR A 109 -12.90 -9.08 -6.49
N ASP A 110 -13.55 -10.23 -6.59
CA ASP A 110 -14.99 -10.43 -6.41
C ASP A 110 -15.42 -10.61 -4.94
N ARG A 111 -14.48 -10.59 -3.98
CA ARG A 111 -14.74 -10.68 -2.53
C ARG A 111 -15.79 -9.68 -2.04
N ASN A 112 -15.82 -8.49 -2.66
CA ASN A 112 -16.68 -7.38 -2.28
C ASN A 112 -17.86 -7.19 -3.26
N GLY A 113 -18.24 -8.28 -3.95
CA GLY A 113 -19.32 -8.31 -4.92
C GLY A 113 -18.93 -7.84 -6.33
N PRO A 114 -19.80 -8.10 -7.32
CA PRO A 114 -19.51 -7.80 -8.74
C PRO A 114 -19.35 -6.30 -9.01
N GLU A 115 -20.06 -5.44 -8.27
CA GLU A 115 -19.92 -3.99 -8.40
C GLU A 115 -18.55 -3.50 -7.89
N GLY A 116 -18.08 -4.01 -6.74
CA GLY A 116 -16.76 -3.68 -6.22
C GLY A 116 -15.64 -4.17 -7.14
N ALA A 117 -15.77 -5.38 -7.71
CA ALA A 117 -14.84 -5.90 -8.71
C ALA A 117 -14.78 -4.99 -9.95
N LYS A 118 -15.93 -4.51 -10.43
CA LYS A 118 -16.02 -3.62 -11.58
C LYS A 118 -15.45 -2.23 -11.31
N GLN A 119 -15.64 -1.70 -10.10
CA GLN A 119 -15.10 -0.39 -9.70
C GLN A 119 -13.56 -0.38 -9.60
N GLY A 120 -12.94 -1.54 -9.31
CA GLY A 120 -11.49 -1.65 -9.21
C GLY A 120 -10.75 -1.73 -10.55
N LEU A 121 -11.46 -1.82 -11.69
CA LEU A 121 -10.90 -1.88 -13.05
C LEU A 121 -10.71 -0.48 -13.64
#